data_AF-A0A947R5V7-F1
#
_entry.id   AF-A0A947R5V7-F1
#
_cell.length_a   1.000
_cell.length_b   1.000
_cell.length_c   1.000
_cell.angle_alpha   90.00
_cell.angle_beta   90.00
_cell.angle_gamma   90.00
#
_symmetry.space_group_name_H-M   'P 1'
#
loop_
_entity.id
_entity.type
_entity.pdbx_description
1 polymer ?
#
loop_
_entity_poly.entity_id
_entity_poly.type
_entity_poly.pdbx_seq_one_letter_code
_entity_poly.pdbx_strand_id
1 'polypeptide(L)'
;MQPIEIPQEVLEDLHKKRIECFEVTEQAILNNPGTFREIKRRLLRISYEPIDIDEYFLTACRLARLLKKMGPETIFTTYFHENIDPNLKGKACFFRTECKNLLKQIEELNNWRKSKRKLVLI
;
A
#
# COMPACT_ATOMS: atom_id res chain seq x y z
N MET A 1 30.03 -7.41 -5.27
CA MET A 1 29.05 -7.54 -4.18
C MET A 1 29.00 -9.00 -3.79
N GLN A 2 29.38 -9.35 -2.56
CA GLN A 2 29.11 -10.69 -2.03
C GLN A 2 27.59 -10.83 -1.82
N PRO A 3 26.99 -12.02 -2.06
CA PRO A 3 25.59 -12.25 -1.75
C PRO A 3 25.37 -12.01 -0.25
N ILE A 4 24.34 -11.23 0.10
CA ILE A 4 23.89 -11.13 1.49
C ILE A 4 23.21 -12.45 1.81
N GLU A 5 23.87 -13.32 2.58
CA GLU A 5 23.23 -14.50 3.16
C GLU A 5 22.29 -14.05 4.26
N ILE A 6 20.98 -14.08 3.97
CA ILE A 6 19.94 -13.82 4.97
C ILE A 6 19.73 -15.13 5.74
N PRO A 7 19.93 -15.16 7.07
CA PRO A 7 19.67 -16.36 7.86
C PRO A 7 18.23 -16.84 7.68
N GLN A 8 18.03 -18.15 7.62
CA GLN A 8 16.71 -18.76 7.40
C GLN A 8 15.68 -18.30 8.45
N GLU A 9 16.08 -18.18 9.71
CA GLU A 9 15.23 -17.69 10.81
C GLU A 9 14.75 -16.24 10.58
N VAL A 10 15.60 -15.39 10.00
CA VAL A 10 15.26 -13.99 9.68
C VAL A 10 14.25 -13.96 8.54
N LEU A 11 14.43 -14.81 7.53
CA LEU A 11 13.51 -14.91 6.41
C LEU A 11 12.12 -15.36 6.88
N GLU A 12 12.07 -16.37 7.75
CA GLU A 12 10.83 -16.88 8.34
C GLU A 12 10.10 -15.81 9.17
N ASP A 13 10.82 -15.04 9.99
CA ASP A 13 10.24 -13.93 10.75
C ASP A 13 9.68 -12.83 9.84
N LEU A 14 10.38 -12.47 8.77
CA LEU A 14 9.88 -11.50 7.78
C LEU A 14 8.62 -12.01 7.07
N HIS A 15 8.57 -13.30 6.73
CA HIS A 15 7.37 -13.91 6.16
C HIS A 15 6.20 -13.88 7.13
N LYS A 16 6.43 -14.19 8.41
CA LYS A 16 5.40 -14.13 9.45
C LYS A 16 4.84 -12.72 9.60
N LYS A 17 5.71 -11.72 9.77
CA LYS A 17 5.30 -10.30 9.87
C LYS A 17 4.53 -9.83 8.65
N ARG A 18 4.91 -10.28 7.45
CA ARG A 18 4.19 -9.96 6.22
C ARG A 18 2.78 -10.55 6.21
N ILE A 19 2.61 -11.79 6.65
CA ILE A 19 1.30 -12.43 6.75
C ILE A 19 0.42 -11.69 7.77
N GLU A 20 0.96 -11.36 8.95
CA GLU A 20 0.24 -10.58 9.97
C GLU A 20 -0.24 -9.23 9.41
N CYS A 21 0.65 -8.51 8.71
CA CYS A 21 0.29 -7.26 8.05
C CYS A 21 -0.83 -7.45 7.00
N PHE A 22 -0.80 -8.54 6.24
CA PHE A 22 -1.87 -8.86 5.27
C PHE A 22 -3.21 -9.18 5.96
N GLU A 23 -3.20 -9.87 7.09
CA GLU A 23 -4.41 -10.15 7.87
C GLU A 23 -5.03 -8.88 8.42
N VAL A 24 -4.22 -8.01 9.04
CA VAL A 24 -4.67 -6.69 9.55
C VAL A 24 -5.20 -5.83 8.40
N THR A 25 -4.51 -5.85 7.25
CA THR A 25 -4.95 -5.13 6.04
C THR A 25 -6.29 -5.66 5.51
N GLU A 26 -6.49 -6.98 5.49
CA GLU A 26 -7.75 -7.56 5.04
C GLU A 26 -8.91 -7.14 5.95
N GLN A 27 -8.72 -7.17 7.27
CA GLN A 27 -9.73 -6.69 8.22
C GLN A 27 -10.05 -5.21 8.03
N ALA A 28 -9.03 -4.37 7.83
CA ALA A 28 -9.22 -2.96 7.54
C ALA A 28 -10.03 -2.71 6.25
N ILE A 29 -9.78 -3.51 5.20
CA ILE A 29 -10.54 -3.46 3.94
C ILE A 29 -11.99 -3.89 4.14
N LEU A 30 -12.23 -4.98 4.89
CA LEU A 30 -13.59 -5.46 5.19
C LEU A 30 -14.41 -4.42 5.98
N ASN A 31 -13.76 -3.72 6.91
CA ASN A 31 -14.39 -2.68 7.72
C ASN A 31 -14.59 -1.36 6.94
N ASN A 32 -13.76 -1.07 5.93
CA ASN A 32 -13.79 0.18 5.18
C ASN A 32 -13.73 -0.01 3.65
N PRO A 33 -14.67 -0.76 3.03
CA PRO A 33 -14.59 -1.11 1.62
C PRO A 33 -14.68 0.12 0.70
N GLY A 34 -15.44 1.15 1.09
CA GLY A 34 -15.54 2.41 0.34
C GLY A 34 -14.20 3.16 0.27
N THR A 35 -13.51 3.27 1.40
CA THR A 35 -12.18 3.89 1.49
C THR A 35 -11.17 3.13 0.62
N PHE A 36 -11.17 1.80 0.69
CA PHE A 36 -10.28 0.98 -0.14
C PHE A 36 -10.53 1.15 -1.64
N ARG A 37 -11.79 1.18 -2.08
CA ARG A 37 -12.13 1.43 -3.49
C ARG A 37 -11.65 2.81 -3.96
N GLU A 38 -11.82 3.84 -3.13
CA GLU A 38 -11.34 5.19 -3.44
C GLU A 38 -9.79 5.25 -3.50
N ILE A 39 -9.09 4.57 -2.59
CA ILE A 39 -7.63 4.43 -2.65
C ILE A 39 -7.22 3.81 -3.98
N LYS A 40 -7.79 2.65 -4.36
CA LYS A 40 -7.46 1.98 -5.64
C LYS A 40 -7.71 2.90 -6.83
N ARG A 41 -8.86 3.57 -6.88
CA ARG A 41 -9.21 4.51 -7.96
C ARG A 41 -8.15 5.61 -8.10
N ARG A 42 -7.77 6.24 -6.99
CA ARG A 42 -6.76 7.31 -6.99
C ARG A 42 -5.40 6.80 -7.39
N LEU A 43 -4.97 5.65 -6.87
CA LEU A 43 -3.68 5.05 -7.23
C LEU A 43 -3.59 4.77 -8.72
N LEU A 44 -4.64 4.21 -9.33
CA LEU A 44 -4.69 3.98 -10.78
C LEU A 44 -4.59 5.30 -11.55
N ARG A 45 -5.41 6.29 -11.20
CA ARG A 45 -5.36 7.62 -11.81
C ARG A 45 -3.95 8.22 -11.75
N ILE A 46 -3.35 8.26 -10.56
CA ILE A 46 -2.02 8.85 -10.35
C ILE A 46 -0.92 8.12 -11.13
N SER A 47 -1.06 6.80 -11.25
CA SER A 47 -0.04 5.95 -11.86
C SER A 47 0.00 6.05 -13.38
N TYR A 48 -1.13 6.37 -14.01
CA TYR A 48 -1.31 6.29 -15.46
C TYR A 48 -1.76 7.60 -16.13
N GLU A 49 -2.26 8.57 -15.37
CA GLU A 49 -2.64 9.88 -15.91
C GLU A 49 -1.59 10.96 -15.56
N PRO A 50 -1.48 12.00 -16.42
CA PRO A 50 -0.78 13.23 -16.06
C PRO A 50 -1.38 13.86 -14.80
N ILE A 51 -0.52 14.47 -13.99
CA ILE A 51 -0.92 15.27 -12.83
C ILE A 51 -0.22 16.60 -13.00
N ASP A 52 -0.98 17.69 -12.91
CA ASP A 52 -0.42 19.02 -12.85
C ASP A 52 0.45 19.16 -11.59
N ILE A 53 1.62 19.78 -11.73
CA ILE A 53 2.51 20.00 -10.59
C ILE A 53 1.84 20.85 -9.52
N ASP A 54 0.95 21.77 -9.90
CA ASP A 54 0.21 22.61 -8.96
C ASP A 54 -0.84 21.81 -8.18
N GLU A 55 -1.32 20.70 -8.74
CA GLU A 55 -2.27 19.79 -8.10
C GLU A 55 -1.60 18.68 -7.27
N TYR A 56 -0.28 18.50 -7.40
CA TYR A 56 0.45 17.41 -6.74
C TYR A 56 0.21 17.40 -5.23
N PHE A 57 0.46 18.52 -4.56
CA PHE A 57 0.43 18.59 -3.09
C PHE A 57 -0.94 18.21 -2.55
N LEU A 58 -2.01 18.78 -3.12
CA LEU A 58 -3.39 18.49 -2.74
C LEU A 58 -3.76 17.03 -3.03
N THR A 59 -3.33 16.50 -4.18
CA THR A 59 -3.58 15.10 -4.57
C THR A 59 -2.91 14.12 -3.61
N ALA A 60 -1.64 14.37 -3.28
CA ALA A 60 -0.86 13.54 -2.35
C ALA A 60 -1.45 13.60 -0.93
N CYS A 61 -1.80 14.78 -0.42
CA CYS A 61 -2.44 14.94 0.89
C CYS A 61 -3.78 14.19 0.98
N ARG A 62 -4.61 14.27 -0.09
CA ARG A 62 -5.90 13.56 -0.15
C ARG A 62 -5.69 12.04 -0.11
N LEU A 63 -4.71 11.53 -0.85
CA LEU A 63 -4.38 10.11 -0.83
C LEU A 63 -3.84 9.69 0.55
N ALA A 64 -2.89 10.42 1.12
CA ALA A 64 -2.33 10.13 2.44
C ALA A 64 -3.41 10.03 3.53
N ARG A 65 -4.39 10.96 3.53
CA ARG A 65 -5.54 10.90 4.47
C ARG A 65 -6.37 9.64 4.30
N LEU A 66 -6.56 9.14 3.08
CA LEU A 66 -7.27 7.88 2.84
C LEU A 66 -6.46 6.69 3.34
N LEU A 67 -5.15 6.67 3.10
CA LEU A 67 -4.26 5.61 3.59
C LEU A 67 -4.28 5.56 5.13
N LYS A 68 -4.19 6.71 5.80
CA LYS A 68 -4.28 6.82 7.27
C LYS A 68 -5.59 6.26 7.83
N LYS A 69 -6.71 6.44 7.11
CA LYS A 69 -8.02 5.92 7.52
C LYS A 69 -8.10 4.40 7.50
N MET A 70 -7.17 3.70 6.85
CA MET A 70 -7.16 2.24 6.86
C MET A 70 -6.67 1.67 8.21
N GLY A 71 -6.18 2.51 9.12
CA GLY A 71 -5.75 2.08 10.44
C GLY A 71 -4.30 1.59 10.48
N PRO A 72 -3.74 1.42 11.70
CA PRO A 72 -2.34 1.10 11.91
C PRO A 72 -1.99 -0.30 11.40
N GLU A 73 -0.69 -0.55 11.18
CA GLU A 73 -0.12 -1.87 10.83
C GLU A 73 -0.65 -2.50 9.53
N THR A 74 -1.39 -1.72 8.74
CA THR A 74 -1.80 -2.11 7.39
C THR A 74 -0.69 -1.84 6.38
N ILE A 75 -0.73 -2.50 5.22
CA ILE A 75 0.16 -2.17 4.11
C ILE A 75 0.05 -0.70 3.73
N PHE A 76 -1.09 -0.03 3.97
CA PHE A 76 -1.29 1.37 3.63
C PHE A 76 -0.52 2.32 4.56
N THR A 77 -0.38 1.98 5.84
CA THR A 77 0.17 2.87 6.87
C THR A 77 1.61 2.57 7.25
N THR A 78 2.03 1.30 7.25
CA THR A 78 3.36 0.89 7.73
C THR A 78 4.51 1.55 6.96
N TYR A 79 4.29 1.87 5.68
CA TYR A 79 5.28 2.56 4.85
C TYR A 79 4.67 3.68 4.01
N PHE A 80 3.57 3.39 3.31
CA PHE A 80 3.12 4.26 2.23
C PHE A 80 2.52 5.58 2.69
N HIS A 81 1.81 5.62 3.82
CA HIS A 81 1.26 6.88 4.36
C HIS A 81 2.36 7.95 4.51
N GLU A 82 3.47 7.62 5.16
CA GLU A 82 4.54 8.60 5.41
C GLU A 82 5.29 9.01 4.13
N ASN A 83 5.49 8.05 3.22
CA ASN A 83 6.24 8.26 1.97
C ASN A 83 5.38 8.89 0.85
N ILE A 84 4.06 8.94 1.03
CA ILE A 84 3.13 9.63 0.13
C ILE A 84 2.78 11.01 0.65
N ASP A 85 2.63 11.20 1.97
CA ASP A 85 2.27 12.51 2.53
C ASP A 85 3.42 13.52 2.36
N PRO A 86 3.22 14.61 1.58
CA PRO A 86 4.25 15.64 1.41
C PRO A 86 4.52 16.43 2.70
N ASN A 87 3.64 16.36 3.71
CA ASN A 87 3.89 16.94 5.02
C ASN A 87 4.75 16.05 5.92
N LEU A 88 5.08 14.83 5.48
CA LEU A 88 5.92 13.88 6.19
C LEU A 88 7.21 13.62 5.40
N LYS A 89 7.36 12.43 4.80
CA LYS A 89 8.56 12.03 4.05
C LYS A 89 8.34 12.09 2.53
N GLY A 90 7.11 12.32 2.08
CA GLY A 90 6.75 12.31 0.67
C GLY A 90 7.42 13.41 -0.14
N LYS A 91 7.95 13.04 -1.31
CA LYS A 91 8.54 13.99 -2.27
C LYS A 91 7.88 13.83 -3.63
N ALA A 92 7.70 14.95 -4.33
CA ALA A 92 7.03 14.99 -5.64
C ALA A 92 7.66 14.02 -6.66
N CYS A 93 9.00 13.95 -6.69
CA CYS A 93 9.73 13.08 -7.62
C CYS A 93 9.50 11.58 -7.37
N PHE A 94 9.16 11.17 -6.14
CA PHE A 94 8.92 9.76 -5.80
C PHE A 94 7.43 9.39 -5.77
N PHE A 95 6.53 10.37 -5.71
CA PHE A 95 5.10 10.14 -5.50
C PHE A 95 4.47 9.11 -6.44
N ARG A 96 4.71 9.22 -7.75
CA ARG A 96 4.18 8.27 -8.73
C ARG A 96 4.76 6.87 -8.54
N THR A 97 6.05 6.78 -8.22
CA THR A 97 6.72 5.51 -7.92
C THR A 97 6.12 4.86 -6.68
N GLU A 98 5.90 5.62 -5.61
CA GLU A 98 5.27 5.10 -4.39
C GLU A 98 3.83 4.63 -4.63
N CYS A 99 3.07 5.33 -5.46
CA CYS A 99 1.73 4.89 -5.84
C CYS A 99 1.74 3.55 -6.60
N LYS A 100 2.70 3.36 -7.51
CA LYS A 100 2.88 2.10 -8.25
C LYS A 100 3.35 0.97 -7.35
N ASN A 101 4.26 1.25 -6.42
CA ASN A 101 4.71 0.29 -5.41
C ASN A 101 3.53 -0.18 -4.54
N LEU A 102 2.65 0.74 -4.12
CA LEU A 102 1.46 0.38 -3.37
C LEU A 102 0.46 -0.45 -4.20
N LEU A 103 0.27 -0.13 -5.48
CA LEU A 103 -0.55 -0.98 -6.37
C LEU A 103 -0.01 -2.41 -6.43
N LYS A 104 1.30 -2.58 -6.52
CA LYS A 104 1.95 -3.90 -6.49
C LYS A 104 1.71 -4.62 -5.16
N GLN A 105 1.82 -3.92 -4.03
CA GLN A 105 1.51 -4.51 -2.71
C GLN A 105 0.04 -4.93 -2.59
N ILE A 106 -0.89 -4.16 -3.17
CA ILE A 106 -2.31 -4.53 -3.24
C ILE A 106 -2.51 -5.79 -4.10
N GLU A 107 -1.77 -5.93 -5.20
CA GLU A 107 -1.82 -7.14 -6.04
C GLU A 107 -1.30 -8.38 -5.29
N GLU A 108 -0.18 -8.25 -4.59
CA GLU A 108 0.39 -9.31 -3.74
C GLU A 108 -0.60 -9.73 -2.64
N LEU A 109 -1.25 -8.75 -1.98
CA LEU A 109 -2.33 -9.03 -1.03
C LEU A 109 -3.47 -9.80 -1.69
N ASN A 110 -3.91 -9.40 -2.89
CA ASN A 110 -5.00 -10.12 -3.59
C ASN A 110 -4.61 -11.56 -3.95
N ASN A 111 -3.36 -11.79 -4.32
CA ASN A 111 -2.85 -13.14 -4.58
C ASN A 111 -2.82 -13.99 -3.30
N TRP A 112 -2.41 -13.40 -2.17
CA TRP A 112 -2.52 -14.04 -0.87
C TRP A 112 -3.98 -14.33 -0.46
N ARG A 113 -4.92 -13.42 -0.73
CA ARG A 113 -6.36 -13.66 -0.48
C ARG A 113 -6.89 -14.83 -1.31
N LYS A 114 -6.47 -14.94 -2.58
CA LYS A 114 -6.81 -16.06 -3.47
C LYS A 114 -6.19 -17.38 -3.03
N SER A 115 -5.00 -17.37 -2.42
CA SER A 115 -4.40 -18.61 -1.91
C SER A 115 -5.07 -19.08 -0.61
N LYS A 116 -5.53 -18.15 0.24
CA LYS A 116 -6.31 -18.48 1.46
C LYS A 116 -7.73 -18.96 1.16
N ARG A 117 -8.40 -18.34 0.18
CA ARG A 117 -9.79 -18.65 -0.16
C ARG A 117 -9.80 -19.43 -1.47
N LYS A 118 -10.23 -20.68 -1.46
CA LYS A 118 -10.67 -21.39 -2.69
C LYS A 118 -11.91 -20.66 -3.26
N LEU A 119 -11.68 -19.50 -3.89
CA LEU A 119 -12.58 -18.57 -4.60
C LEU A 119 -14.06 -18.48 -4.16
N VAL A 120 -14.47 -17.29 -3.76
CA VAL A 120 -15.60 -16.58 -4.39
C VAL A 120 -15.23 -15.09 -4.51
N LEU A 121 -15.30 -14.54 -5.72
CA LEU A 121 -15.08 -13.12 -6.03
C LEU A 121 -16.28 -12.30 -5.52
N ILE A 122 -16.02 -11.17 -4.84
CA ILE A 122 -17.01 -10.11 -4.55
C ILE A 122 -16.51 -8.83 -5.19
#